data_AF-A0A1F5E922-F1
#
_entry.id   AF-A0A1F5E922-F1
#
_cell.length_a   1.000
_cell.length_b   1.000
_cell.length_c   1.000
_cell.angle_alpha   90.00
_cell.angle_beta   90.00
_cell.angle_gamma   90.00
#
_symmetry.space_group_name_H-M   'P 1'
#
loop_
_entity.id
_entity.type
_entity.pdbx_description
1 polymer ?
#
loop_
_entity_poly.entity_id
_entity_poly.type
_entity_poly.pdbx_seq_one_letter_code
_entity_poly.pdbx_strand_id
1 'polypeptide(L)'
;MTEFLLSIIKWLNRNSGIAIITVILIFILERIFKSRSNYRSKINLLEAVKKELEWNQQWITDLVEDEQEDSTRYYDPTRANFKCGNDIISYAVTHGQSLLRSKIDLIQALVIVNDAIKQYNQQVQEQHDCRFSSPEITAIATSLYQKNPNILKNWMCDSKSRPSIIADFLIELRLRNWAINTRTKNYLRPALINAFKLIENELNYLVLNNKWWHFWKG
;
A
#
# COMPACT_ATOMS: atom_id res chain seq x y z
N MET A 1 -0.19 14.27 -36.30
CA MET A 1 -1.20 15.20 -35.73
C MET A 1 -0.93 16.65 -36.13
N THR A 2 0.33 17.08 -36.17
CA THR A 2 0.76 18.44 -36.51
C THR A 2 0.49 18.88 -37.95
N GLU A 3 0.71 18.02 -38.95
CA GLU A 3 0.47 18.38 -40.37
C GLU A 3 -1.02 18.50 -40.73
N PHE A 4 -1.88 17.68 -40.11
CA PHE A 4 -3.34 17.74 -40.28
C PHE A 4 -3.93 18.99 -39.63
N LEU A 5 -3.37 19.43 -38.49
CA LEU A 5 -3.77 20.69 -37.86
C LEU A 5 -3.32 21.91 -38.69
N LEU A 6 -2.12 21.86 -39.29
CA LEU A 6 -1.60 22.92 -40.15
C LEU A 6 -2.40 23.11 -41.45
N SER A 7 -2.92 22.02 -42.05
CA SER A 7 -3.76 22.11 -43.25
C SER A 7 -5.14 22.70 -42.94
N ILE A 8 -5.72 22.36 -41.79
CA ILE A 8 -6.99 22.95 -41.31
C ILE A 8 -6.81 24.44 -41.01
N ILE A 9 -5.74 24.85 -40.34
CA ILE A 9 -5.45 26.28 -40.04
C ILE A 9 -5.32 27.11 -41.33
N LYS A 10 -4.64 26.59 -42.36
CA LYS A 10 -4.52 27.27 -43.66
C LYS A 10 -5.87 27.43 -44.38
N TRP A 11 -6.76 26.44 -44.27
CA TRP A 11 -8.09 26.49 -44.87
C TRP A 11 -9.02 27.45 -44.13
N LEU A 12 -8.93 27.51 -42.80
CA LEU A 12 -9.73 28.39 -41.95
C LEU A 12 -9.39 29.88 -42.09
N ASN A 13 -8.13 30.21 -42.35
CA ASN A 13 -7.71 31.60 -42.62
C ASN A 13 -8.39 32.24 -43.86
N ARG A 14 -9.05 31.47 -44.72
CA ARG A 14 -9.81 31.99 -45.87
C ARG A 14 -11.28 32.30 -45.58
N ASN A 15 -11.83 31.84 -44.46
CA ASN A 15 -13.24 32.04 -44.08
C ASN A 15 -13.33 32.38 -42.58
N SER A 16 -13.28 33.67 -42.26
CA SER A 16 -13.17 34.20 -40.88
C SER A 16 -14.27 33.73 -39.92
N GLY A 17 -15.49 33.53 -40.39
CA GLY A 17 -16.59 32.98 -39.58
C GLY A 17 -16.44 31.48 -39.26
N ILE A 18 -15.84 30.70 -40.17
CA ILE A 18 -15.61 29.26 -40.00
C ILE A 18 -14.40 29.01 -39.08
N ALA A 19 -13.41 29.91 -39.10
CA ALA A 19 -12.23 29.87 -38.23
C ALA A 19 -12.57 29.97 -36.74
N ILE A 20 -13.50 30.85 -36.36
CA ILE A 20 -13.91 31.03 -34.96
C ILE A 20 -14.64 29.79 -34.45
N ILE A 21 -15.56 29.24 -35.24
CA ILE A 21 -16.34 28.04 -34.88
C ILE A 21 -15.42 26.82 -34.70
N THR A 22 -14.43 26.64 -35.58
CA THR A 22 -13.49 25.52 -35.48
C THR A 22 -12.51 25.64 -34.32
N VAL A 23 -12.03 26.84 -33.98
CA VAL A 23 -11.22 27.04 -32.76
C VAL A 23 -12.02 26.70 -31.51
N ILE A 24 -13.28 27.13 -31.43
CA ILE A 24 -14.19 26.77 -30.34
C ILE A 24 -14.39 25.25 -30.29
N LEU A 25 -14.59 24.60 -31.44
CA LEU A 25 -14.78 23.15 -31.52
C LEU A 25 -13.54 22.37 -31.09
N ILE A 26 -12.35 22.81 -31.49
CA ILE A 26 -11.06 22.24 -31.06
C ILE A 26 -10.91 22.39 -29.55
N PHE A 27 -11.23 23.56 -28.99
CA PHE A 27 -11.14 23.80 -27.55
C PHE A 27 -12.13 22.92 -26.76
N ILE A 28 -13.35 22.75 -27.27
CA ILE A 28 -14.35 21.84 -26.70
C ILE A 28 -13.86 20.39 -26.77
N LEU A 29 -13.36 19.94 -27.92
CA LEU A 29 -12.84 18.59 -28.11
C LEU A 29 -11.63 18.34 -27.22
N GLU A 30 -10.67 19.26 -27.14
CA GLU A 30 -9.50 19.15 -26.26
C GLU A 30 -9.93 19.06 -24.79
N ARG A 31 -10.91 19.85 -24.38
CA ARG A 31 -11.48 19.80 -23.02
C ARG A 31 -12.19 18.47 -22.75
N ILE A 32 -12.93 17.93 -23.71
CA ILE A 32 -13.57 16.60 -23.62
C ILE A 32 -12.52 15.49 -23.55
N PHE A 33 -11.48 15.54 -24.39
CA PHE A 33 -10.40 14.54 -24.40
C PHE A 33 -9.59 14.57 -23.10
N LYS A 34 -9.20 15.76 -22.61
CA LYS A 34 -8.54 15.92 -21.30
C LYS A 34 -9.43 15.42 -20.16
N SER A 35 -10.73 15.74 -20.20
CA SER A 35 -11.71 15.27 -19.21
C SER A 35 -11.81 13.74 -19.19
N ARG A 36 -11.93 13.09 -20.36
CA ARG A 36 -11.97 11.62 -20.47
C ARG A 36 -10.68 10.95 -20.03
N SER A 37 -9.52 11.51 -20.40
CA SER A 37 -8.23 11.01 -19.97
C SER A 37 -8.11 11.06 -18.44
N ASN A 38 -8.44 12.21 -17.83
CA ASN A 38 -8.40 12.38 -16.38
C ASN A 38 -9.38 11.44 -15.67
N TYR A 39 -10.56 11.22 -16.23
CA TYR A 39 -11.54 10.29 -15.68
C TYR A 39 -11.05 8.84 -15.68
N ARG A 40 -10.47 8.38 -16.79
CA ARG A 40 -9.89 7.03 -16.89
C ARG A 40 -8.70 6.85 -15.95
N SER A 41 -7.80 7.84 -15.89
CA SER A 41 -6.68 7.84 -14.94
C SER A 41 -7.14 7.78 -13.49
N LYS A 42 -8.24 8.48 -13.14
CA LYS A 42 -8.82 8.44 -11.80
C LYS A 42 -9.36 7.05 -11.45
N ILE A 43 -10.08 6.40 -12.36
CA ILE A 43 -10.56 5.02 -12.15
C ILE A 43 -9.39 4.06 -11.94
N ASN A 44 -8.42 4.06 -12.86
CA ASN A 44 -7.28 3.17 -12.77
C ASN A 44 -6.51 3.34 -11.45
N LEU A 45 -6.36 4.58 -10.97
CA LEU A 45 -5.76 4.84 -9.67
C LEU A 45 -6.59 4.26 -8.53
N LEU A 46 -7.90 4.50 -8.51
CA LEU A 46 -8.78 3.99 -7.46
C LEU A 46 -8.84 2.45 -7.44
N GLU A 47 -8.83 1.80 -8.61
CA GLU A 47 -8.75 0.34 -8.72
C GLU A 47 -7.41 -0.20 -8.20
N ALA A 48 -6.29 0.46 -8.54
CA ALA A 48 -4.98 0.09 -8.03
C ALA A 48 -4.89 0.25 -6.50
N VAL A 49 -5.40 1.36 -5.97
CA VAL A 49 -5.45 1.58 -4.51
C VAL A 49 -6.36 0.54 -3.85
N LYS A 50 -7.52 0.22 -4.44
CA LYS A 50 -8.42 -0.83 -3.95
C LYS A 50 -7.66 -2.15 -3.80
N LYS A 51 -6.96 -2.58 -4.85
CA LYS A 51 -6.20 -3.82 -4.87
C LYS A 51 -5.10 -3.86 -3.80
N GLU A 52 -4.39 -2.76 -3.60
CA GLU A 52 -3.38 -2.63 -2.54
C GLU A 52 -4.02 -2.77 -1.14
N LEU A 53 -5.19 -2.16 -0.91
CA LEU A 53 -5.93 -2.32 0.34
C LEU A 53 -6.40 -3.76 0.56
N GLU A 54 -6.85 -4.46 -0.48
CA GLU A 54 -7.26 -5.88 -0.41
C GLU A 54 -6.08 -6.78 -0.01
N TRP A 55 -4.92 -6.57 -0.63
CA TRP A 55 -3.70 -7.28 -0.26
C TRP A 55 -3.32 -7.03 1.20
N ASN A 56 -3.37 -5.78 1.65
CA ASN A 56 -3.07 -5.43 3.02
C ASN A 56 -4.09 -6.01 4.01
N GLN A 57 -5.37 -6.13 3.62
CA GLN A 57 -6.41 -6.73 4.43
C GLN A 57 -6.27 -8.26 4.53
N GLN A 58 -5.93 -8.93 3.42
CA GLN A 58 -5.65 -10.37 3.40
C GLN A 58 -4.45 -10.67 4.31
N TRP A 59 -3.38 -9.90 4.17
CA TRP A 59 -2.18 -10.06 4.98
C TRP A 59 -2.44 -9.89 6.50
N ILE A 60 -3.28 -8.93 6.91
CA ILE A 60 -3.71 -8.83 8.32
C ILE A 60 -4.50 -10.06 8.77
N THR A 61 -5.27 -10.67 7.87
CA THR A 61 -6.08 -11.85 8.18
C THR A 61 -5.17 -13.05 8.40
N ASP A 62 -4.20 -13.26 7.50
CA ASP A 62 -3.19 -14.31 7.60
C ASP A 62 -2.38 -14.19 8.90
N LEU A 63 -1.97 -12.97 9.27
CA LEU A 63 -1.30 -12.69 10.56
C LEU A 63 -2.13 -13.11 11.79
N VAL A 64 -3.45 -12.99 11.74
CA VAL A 64 -4.34 -13.31 12.87
C VAL A 64 -4.60 -14.81 12.98
N GLU A 65 -4.62 -15.53 11.85
CA GLU A 65 -4.76 -16.98 11.82
C GLU A 65 -3.49 -17.67 12.33
N ASP A 66 -2.31 -17.16 11.97
CA ASP A 66 -1.01 -17.65 12.46
C ASP A 66 -0.83 -17.51 13.98
N GLU A 67 -1.47 -16.53 14.63
CA GLU A 67 -1.44 -16.38 16.10
C GLU A 67 -2.19 -17.51 16.82
N GLN A 68 -3.20 -18.13 16.19
CA GLN A 68 -4.00 -19.18 16.83
C GLN A 68 -3.29 -20.55 16.84
N GLU A 69 -2.48 -20.85 15.82
CA GLU A 69 -1.77 -22.13 15.71
C GLU A 69 -0.50 -22.22 16.58
N ASP A 70 0.16 -21.10 16.90
CA ASP A 70 1.54 -21.13 17.43
C ASP A 70 1.79 -20.33 18.74
N SER A 71 0.75 -19.79 19.38
CA SER A 71 0.91 -18.84 20.49
C SER A 71 1.67 -19.32 21.75
N THR A 72 2.02 -20.59 21.90
CA THR A 72 2.67 -21.09 23.13
C THR A 72 4.01 -21.80 22.98
N ARG A 73 4.40 -22.34 21.82
CA ARG A 73 5.52 -23.31 21.78
C ARG A 73 6.78 -22.89 21.05
N TYR A 74 6.71 -22.11 19.97
CA TYR A 74 7.90 -21.80 19.19
C TYR A 74 7.84 -20.42 18.53
N TYR A 75 8.84 -19.58 18.79
CA TYR A 75 9.08 -18.39 17.99
C TYR A 75 10.01 -18.80 16.85
N ASP A 76 9.48 -18.86 15.62
CA ASP A 76 10.29 -19.13 14.44
C ASP A 76 10.92 -17.82 13.91
N PRO A 77 12.25 -17.66 14.03
CA PRO A 77 12.92 -16.54 13.41
C PRO A 77 12.70 -16.53 11.87
N THR A 78 12.65 -17.67 11.19
CA THR A 78 12.55 -17.65 9.71
C THR A 78 11.19 -17.20 9.17
N ARG A 79 10.15 -17.11 10.01
CA ARG A 79 8.89 -16.42 9.71
C ARG A 79 9.13 -14.91 9.67
N ALA A 80 9.48 -14.40 8.51
CA ALA A 80 9.67 -12.98 8.30
C ALA A 80 8.31 -12.27 8.38
N ASN A 81 8.16 -11.35 9.33
CA ASN A 81 7.22 -10.25 9.16
C ASN A 81 7.70 -9.47 7.93
N PHE A 82 6.99 -9.62 6.81
CA PHE A 82 7.25 -8.85 5.60
C PHE A 82 6.66 -7.45 5.76
N LYS A 83 7.32 -6.46 5.16
CA LYS A 83 6.80 -5.09 5.12
C LYS A 83 5.50 -5.07 4.32
N CYS A 84 4.51 -4.38 4.86
CA CYS A 84 3.25 -4.12 4.18
C CYS A 84 3.47 -3.10 3.06
N GLY A 85 2.89 -3.36 1.89
CA GLY A 85 2.98 -2.49 0.73
C GLY A 85 2.16 -1.21 0.91
N ASN A 86 2.73 -0.07 0.51
CA ASN A 86 2.02 1.21 0.54
C ASN A 86 2.37 2.15 -0.61
N ASP A 87 3.07 1.71 -1.65
CA ASP A 87 3.55 2.60 -2.72
C ASP A 87 2.40 3.28 -3.45
N ILE A 88 1.38 2.50 -3.82
CA ILE A 88 0.20 3.01 -4.52
C ILE A 88 -0.64 3.92 -3.62
N ILE A 89 -0.78 3.58 -2.33
CA ILE A 89 -1.48 4.39 -1.33
C ILE A 89 -0.73 5.71 -1.12
N SER A 90 0.58 5.67 -0.94
CA SER A 90 1.45 6.83 -0.77
C SER A 90 1.44 7.73 -2.01
N TYR A 91 1.46 7.13 -3.21
CA TYR A 91 1.30 7.86 -4.46
C TYR A 91 -0.06 8.57 -4.52
N ALA A 92 -1.15 7.87 -4.16
CA ALA A 92 -2.50 8.43 -4.15
C ALA A 92 -2.65 9.57 -3.12
N VAL A 93 -2.01 9.48 -1.95
CA VAL A 93 -1.97 10.56 -0.96
C VAL A 93 -1.22 11.77 -1.52
N THR A 94 -0.01 11.56 -2.05
CA THR A 94 0.85 12.63 -2.58
C THR A 94 0.21 13.36 -3.76
N HIS A 95 -0.46 12.62 -4.65
CA HIS A 95 -1.06 13.17 -5.87
C HIS A 95 -2.57 13.37 -5.75
N GLY A 96 -3.16 13.13 -4.57
CA GLY A 96 -4.61 13.14 -4.33
C GLY A 96 -5.27 14.47 -4.65
N GLN A 97 -4.57 15.59 -4.43
CA GLN A 97 -5.04 16.93 -4.79
C GLN A 97 -5.07 17.21 -6.30
N SER A 98 -4.48 16.35 -7.13
CA SER A 98 -4.53 16.47 -8.59
C SER A 98 -5.56 15.52 -9.22
N LEU A 99 -5.69 14.31 -8.67
CA LEU A 99 -6.48 13.21 -9.25
C LEU A 99 -7.79 12.92 -8.50
N LEU A 100 -7.83 13.16 -7.18
CA LEU A 100 -8.99 12.87 -6.32
C LEU A 100 -9.74 14.13 -5.86
N ARG A 101 -9.23 15.33 -6.20
CA ARG A 101 -9.65 16.76 -6.08
C ARG A 101 -10.91 17.20 -5.30
N SER A 102 -11.84 16.32 -4.96
CA SER A 102 -13.09 16.62 -4.26
C SER A 102 -13.44 15.61 -3.14
N LYS A 103 -12.56 14.66 -2.81
CA LYS A 103 -12.83 13.62 -1.81
C LYS A 103 -11.87 13.71 -0.63
N ILE A 104 -12.05 14.75 0.17
CA ILE A 104 -11.23 15.03 1.36
C ILE A 104 -11.25 13.84 2.32
N ASP A 105 -12.43 13.27 2.59
CA ASP A 105 -12.59 12.14 3.50
C ASP A 105 -11.83 10.90 3.02
N LEU A 106 -11.80 10.65 1.70
CA LEU A 106 -11.04 9.56 1.11
C LEU A 106 -9.53 9.79 1.28
N ILE A 107 -9.04 11.00 1.01
CA ILE A 107 -7.63 11.34 1.18
C ILE A 107 -7.22 11.18 2.64
N GLN A 108 -8.04 11.67 3.58
CA GLN A 108 -7.80 11.52 5.02
C GLN A 108 -7.74 10.05 5.44
N ALA A 109 -8.67 9.22 4.96
CA ALA A 109 -8.65 7.78 5.25
C ALA A 109 -7.37 7.11 4.69
N LEU A 110 -6.93 7.48 3.48
CA LEU A 110 -5.69 6.96 2.90
C LEU A 110 -4.43 7.43 3.65
N VAL A 111 -4.42 8.67 4.16
CA VAL A 111 -3.33 9.16 5.03
C VAL A 111 -3.24 8.32 6.30
N ILE A 112 -4.37 8.07 6.97
CA ILE A 112 -4.40 7.24 8.19
C ILE A 112 -3.87 5.83 7.91
N VAL A 113 -4.30 5.21 6.81
CA VAL A 113 -3.78 3.91 6.39
C VAL A 113 -2.28 3.97 6.12
N ASN A 114 -1.82 4.96 5.35
CA ASN A 114 -0.40 5.12 5.03
C ASN A 114 0.47 5.26 6.28
N ASP A 115 0.03 6.07 7.24
CA ASP A 115 0.75 6.29 8.49
C ASP A 115 0.75 5.03 9.36
N ALA A 116 -0.36 4.31 9.43
CA ALA A 116 -0.44 3.03 10.14
C ALA A 116 0.50 1.97 9.52
N ILE A 117 0.56 1.89 8.18
CA ILE A 117 1.50 0.98 7.49
C ILE A 117 2.95 1.38 7.74
N LYS A 118 3.28 2.67 7.69
CA LYS A 118 4.62 3.16 7.99
C LYS A 118 5.05 2.82 9.41
N GLN A 119 4.18 3.05 10.39
CA GLN A 119 4.46 2.69 11.79
C GLN A 119 4.68 1.19 11.95
N TYR A 120 3.87 0.36 11.29
CA TYR A 120 4.08 -1.09 11.29
C TYR A 120 5.43 -1.47 10.68
N ASN A 121 5.72 -0.98 9.48
CA ASN A 121 6.97 -1.28 8.77
C ASN A 121 8.20 -0.81 9.54
N GLN A 122 8.09 0.30 10.26
CA GLN A 122 9.13 0.76 11.18
C GLN A 122 9.33 -0.23 12.33
N GLN A 123 8.27 -0.66 13.00
CA GLN A 123 8.36 -1.63 14.09
C GLN A 123 8.93 -2.98 13.64
N VAL A 124 8.54 -3.45 12.46
CA VAL A 124 9.11 -4.65 11.83
C VAL A 124 10.60 -4.46 11.55
N GLN A 125 11.00 -3.30 11.04
CA GLN A 125 12.41 -3.00 10.80
C GLN A 125 13.21 -2.97 12.10
N GLU A 126 12.74 -2.25 13.11
CA GLU A 126 13.37 -2.18 14.44
C GLU A 126 13.54 -3.59 15.03
N GLN A 127 12.55 -4.44 14.85
CA GLN A 127 12.61 -5.82 15.30
C GLN A 127 13.64 -6.65 14.52
N HIS A 128 13.70 -6.54 13.19
CA HIS A 128 14.72 -7.20 12.37
C HIS A 128 16.12 -6.71 12.76
N ASP A 129 16.30 -5.41 12.98
CA ASP A 129 17.56 -4.81 13.37
C ASP A 129 17.99 -5.30 14.76
N CYS A 130 17.07 -5.32 15.74
CA CYS A 130 17.28 -5.92 17.05
C CYS A 130 17.53 -7.43 16.99
N ARG A 131 17.09 -8.13 15.93
CA ARG A 131 17.20 -9.59 15.83
C ARG A 131 18.47 -10.07 15.13
N PHE A 132 18.92 -9.36 14.11
CA PHE A 132 20.08 -9.75 13.31
C PHE A 132 21.34 -8.93 13.64
N SER A 133 21.17 -7.82 14.36
CA SER A 133 22.23 -6.82 14.57
C SER A 133 22.29 -6.29 16.01
N SER A 134 21.49 -6.82 16.94
CA SER A 134 21.58 -6.44 18.36
C SER A 134 22.97 -6.80 18.90
N PRO A 135 23.69 -5.84 19.51
CA PRO A 135 24.92 -6.11 20.25
C PRO A 135 24.72 -7.19 21.33
N GLU A 136 23.54 -7.28 21.95
CA GLU A 136 23.24 -8.31 22.94
C GLU A 136 23.16 -9.70 22.32
N ILE A 137 22.46 -9.89 21.19
CA ILE A 137 22.42 -11.19 20.51
C ILE A 137 23.81 -11.59 20.05
N THR A 138 24.55 -10.66 19.44
CA THR A 138 25.90 -10.94 18.97
C THR A 138 26.81 -11.30 20.14
N ALA A 139 26.70 -10.61 21.28
CA ALA A 139 27.46 -10.93 22.49
C ALA A 139 27.08 -12.29 23.08
N ILE A 140 25.79 -12.62 23.16
CA ILE A 140 25.31 -13.93 23.64
C ILE A 140 25.76 -15.04 22.70
N ALA A 141 25.60 -14.87 21.39
CA ALA A 141 26.02 -15.84 20.38
C ALA A 141 27.55 -16.05 20.40
N THR A 142 28.33 -14.96 20.53
CA THR A 142 29.78 -15.01 20.64
C THR A 142 30.22 -15.72 21.93
N SER A 143 29.59 -15.41 23.06
CA SER A 143 29.85 -16.07 24.35
C SER A 143 29.53 -17.56 24.29
N LEU A 144 28.41 -17.95 23.66
CA LEU A 144 28.05 -19.35 23.46
C LEU A 144 29.03 -20.07 22.53
N TYR A 145 29.44 -19.43 21.45
CA TYR A 145 30.42 -19.97 20.52
C TYR A 145 31.79 -20.17 21.18
N GLN A 146 32.25 -19.19 21.97
CA GLN A 146 33.50 -19.28 22.74
C GLN A 146 33.47 -20.44 23.75
N LYS A 147 32.33 -20.68 24.39
CA LYS A 147 32.17 -21.80 25.36
C LYS A 147 32.08 -23.15 24.67
N ASN A 148 31.36 -23.23 23.55
CA ASN A 148 31.26 -24.45 22.75
C ASN A 148 30.89 -24.10 21.29
N PRO A 149 31.84 -24.20 20.36
CA PRO A 149 31.61 -23.88 18.95
C PRO A 149 30.50 -24.71 18.29
N ASN A 150 30.23 -25.92 18.82
CA ASN A 150 29.21 -26.81 18.29
C ASN A 150 27.79 -26.45 18.76
N ILE A 151 27.62 -25.60 19.78
CA ILE A 151 26.29 -25.23 20.29
C ILE A 151 25.43 -24.58 19.20
N LEU A 152 26.00 -23.64 18.45
CA LEU A 152 25.26 -22.95 17.38
C LEU A 152 24.98 -23.92 16.23
N LYS A 153 25.93 -24.79 15.89
CA LYS A 153 25.75 -25.82 14.86
C LYS A 153 24.63 -26.80 15.22
N ASN A 154 24.61 -27.28 16.47
CA ASN A 154 23.58 -28.18 16.96
C ASN A 154 22.21 -27.48 16.93
N TRP A 155 22.13 -26.24 17.38
CA TRP A 155 20.89 -25.47 17.36
C TRP A 155 20.36 -25.23 15.95
N MET A 156 21.24 -24.97 14.97
CA MET A 156 20.86 -24.87 13.55
C MET A 156 20.33 -26.19 12.97
N CYS A 157 20.84 -27.33 13.42
CA CYS A 157 20.42 -28.65 12.96
C CYS A 157 19.20 -29.22 13.72
N ASP A 158 19.01 -28.84 14.97
CA ASP A 158 17.91 -29.26 15.84
C ASP A 158 17.46 -28.11 16.74
N SER A 159 16.24 -27.62 16.49
CA SER A 159 15.62 -26.53 17.24
C SER A 159 15.44 -26.86 18.73
N LYS A 160 15.38 -28.14 19.12
CA LYS A 160 15.27 -28.58 20.52
C LYS A 160 16.57 -28.43 21.29
N SER A 161 17.72 -28.38 20.61
CA SER A 161 19.04 -28.19 21.23
C SER A 161 19.36 -26.72 21.56
N ARG A 162 18.35 -25.85 21.46
CA ARG A 162 18.44 -24.42 21.76
C ARG A 162 19.02 -24.16 23.18
N PRO A 163 20.04 -23.30 23.31
CA PRO A 163 20.56 -22.88 24.61
C PRO A 163 19.52 -22.17 25.48
N SER A 164 19.47 -22.49 26.77
CA SER A 164 18.55 -21.86 27.74
C SER A 164 18.77 -20.35 27.85
N ILE A 165 20.01 -19.86 27.76
CA ILE A 165 20.32 -18.42 27.82
C ILE A 165 19.74 -17.62 26.65
N ILE A 166 19.45 -18.28 25.52
CA ILE A 166 18.76 -17.67 24.37
C ILE A 166 17.23 -17.72 24.57
N ALA A 167 16.72 -18.61 25.42
CA ALA A 167 15.28 -18.80 25.61
C ALA A 167 14.60 -17.53 26.14
N ASP A 168 15.17 -16.87 27.15
CA ASP A 168 14.64 -15.63 27.72
C ASP A 168 14.60 -14.50 26.67
N PHE A 169 15.66 -14.42 25.86
CA PHE A 169 15.75 -13.46 24.78
C PHE A 169 14.70 -13.70 23.67
N LEU A 170 14.47 -14.96 23.29
CA LEU A 170 13.40 -15.29 22.33
C LEU A 170 12.00 -15.07 22.90
N ILE A 171 11.80 -15.22 24.22
CA ILE A 171 10.54 -14.89 24.89
C ILE A 171 10.27 -13.38 24.78
N GLU A 172 11.29 -12.54 25.00
CA GLU A 172 11.17 -11.09 24.84
C GLU A 172 10.84 -10.72 23.38
N LEU A 173 11.57 -11.26 22.41
CA LEU A 173 11.28 -11.05 20.99
C LEU A 173 9.87 -11.50 20.62
N ARG A 174 9.39 -12.62 21.18
CA ARG A 174 8.02 -13.09 20.96
C ARG A 174 6.99 -12.09 21.51
N LEU A 175 7.19 -11.55 22.71
CA LEU A 175 6.30 -10.55 23.30
C LEU A 175 6.27 -9.26 22.49
N ARG A 176 7.43 -8.80 21.99
CA ARG A 176 7.52 -7.65 21.08
C ARG A 176 6.76 -7.91 19.78
N ASN A 177 6.94 -9.08 19.18
CA ASN A 177 6.20 -9.52 17.99
C ASN A 177 4.69 -9.48 18.20
N TRP A 178 4.23 -10.11 19.28
CA TRP A 178 2.82 -10.13 19.64
C TRP A 178 2.26 -8.72 19.85
N ALA A 179 3.02 -7.84 20.50
CA ALA A 179 2.62 -6.45 20.70
C ALA A 179 2.49 -5.68 19.38
N ILE A 180 3.43 -5.87 18.44
CA ILE A 180 3.39 -5.28 17.09
C ILE A 180 2.16 -5.78 16.32
N ASN A 181 1.94 -7.10 16.28
CA ASN A 181 0.81 -7.69 15.57
C ASN A 181 -0.54 -7.26 16.17
N THR A 182 -0.64 -7.27 17.50
CA THR A 182 -1.84 -6.79 18.21
C THR A 182 -2.12 -5.32 17.94
N ARG A 183 -1.09 -4.47 17.97
CA ARG A 183 -1.23 -3.04 17.65
C ARG A 183 -1.67 -2.85 16.20
N THR A 184 -1.06 -3.58 15.27
CA THR A 184 -1.42 -3.56 13.84
C THR A 184 -2.88 -3.92 13.64
N LYS A 185 -3.36 -4.99 14.28
CA LYS A 185 -4.75 -5.40 14.24
C LYS A 185 -5.70 -4.32 14.77
N ASN A 186 -5.34 -3.66 15.88
CA ASN A 186 -6.21 -2.69 16.53
C ASN A 186 -6.27 -1.35 15.79
N TYR A 187 -5.19 -0.95 15.10
CA TYR A 187 -5.11 0.36 14.46
C TYR A 187 -5.23 0.30 12.92
N LEU A 188 -4.54 -0.63 12.26
CA LEU A 188 -4.52 -0.72 10.79
C LEU A 188 -5.81 -1.35 10.23
N ARG A 189 -6.33 -2.42 10.85
CA ARG A 189 -7.53 -3.11 10.37
C ARG A 189 -8.76 -2.17 10.24
N PRO A 190 -9.17 -1.40 11.26
CA PRO A 190 -10.31 -0.49 11.11
C PRO A 190 -10.04 0.63 10.10
N ALA A 191 -8.80 1.12 9.99
CA ALA A 191 -8.43 2.12 9.00
C ALA A 191 -8.57 1.58 7.56
N LEU A 192 -8.11 0.34 7.31
CA LEU A 192 -8.26 -0.33 6.01
C LEU A 192 -9.73 -0.52 5.64
N ILE A 193 -10.55 -1.02 6.56
CA ILE A 193 -12.00 -1.23 6.33
C ILE A 193 -12.68 0.08 5.92
N ASN A 194 -12.37 1.18 6.63
CA ASN A 194 -12.94 2.49 6.32
C ASN A 194 -12.48 3.00 4.95
N ALA A 195 -11.18 2.96 4.68
CA ALA A 195 -10.63 3.41 3.39
C ALA A 195 -11.20 2.59 2.22
N PHE A 196 -11.33 1.27 2.39
CA PHE A 196 -11.88 0.36 1.39
C PHE A 196 -13.32 0.75 1.03
N LYS A 197 -14.17 0.96 2.04
CA LYS A 197 -15.57 1.40 1.84
C LYS A 197 -15.66 2.72 1.07
N LEU A 198 -14.79 3.69 1.39
CA LEU A 198 -14.78 4.98 0.71
C LEU A 198 -14.35 4.85 -0.76
N ILE A 199 -13.38 3.98 -1.06
CA ILE A 199 -12.96 3.71 -2.44
C ILE A 199 -14.08 3.04 -3.23
N GLU A 200 -14.74 2.01 -2.67
CA GLU A 200 -15.84 1.34 -3.36
C GLU A 200 -16.98 2.29 -3.67
N ASN A 201 -17.35 3.15 -2.71
CA ASN A 201 -18.38 4.16 -2.92
C ASN A 201 -17.99 5.12 -4.06
N GLU A 202 -16.73 5.55 -4.12
CA GLU A 202 -16.26 6.44 -5.19
C GLU A 202 -16.20 5.75 -6.55
N LEU A 203 -15.71 4.50 -6.62
CA LEU A 203 -15.71 3.71 -7.84
C LEU A 203 -17.14 3.50 -8.36
N ASN A 204 -18.07 3.12 -7.48
CA ASN A 204 -19.48 2.95 -7.83
C ASN A 204 -20.10 4.25 -8.34
N TYR A 205 -19.83 5.39 -7.68
CA TYR A 205 -20.28 6.70 -8.12
C TYR A 205 -19.74 7.06 -9.52
N LEU A 206 -18.44 6.81 -9.76
CA LEU A 206 -17.83 7.07 -11.05
C LEU A 206 -18.45 6.19 -12.14
N VAL A 207 -18.58 4.88 -11.92
CA VAL A 207 -19.19 3.94 -12.88
C VAL A 207 -20.63 4.32 -13.22
N LEU A 208 -21.43 4.70 -12.22
CA LEU A 208 -22.82 5.16 -12.41
C LEU A 208 -22.86 6.44 -13.25
N ASN A 209 -22.01 7.42 -12.95
CA ASN A 209 -21.93 8.67 -13.73
C ASN A 209 -21.38 8.48 -15.15
N ASN A 210 -20.55 7.45 -15.40
CA ASN A 210 -20.11 7.16 -16.77
C ASN A 210 -21.29 6.76 -17.67
N LYS A 211 -22.26 6.02 -17.11
CA LYS A 211 -23.45 5.57 -17.85
C LYS A 211 -24.32 6.75 -18.31
N TRP A 212 -24.35 7.85 -17.57
CA TRP A 212 -25.09 9.06 -17.96
C TRP A 212 -24.55 9.71 -19.26
N TRP A 213 -23.25 9.61 -19.55
CA TRP A 213 -22.69 10.12 -20.79
C TRP A 213 -22.99 9.23 -22.01
N HIS A 214 -23.32 7.95 -21.79
CA HIS A 214 -23.80 7.07 -22.85
C HIS A 214 -25.24 7.39 -23.30
N PHE A 215 -26.05 8.05 -22.46
CA PHE A 215 -27.41 8.48 -22.83
C PHE A 215 -27.43 9.58 -23.92
N TRP A 216 -26.33 10.33 -24.09
CA TRP A 216 -26.21 11.36 -25.14
C TRP A 216 -25.68 10.82 -26.48
N LYS A 217 -25.55 9.49 -26.61
CA LYS A 217 -25.23 8.81 -27.87
C LYS A 217 -26.48 8.32 -28.64
N GLY A 218 -27.68 8.62 -28.14
CA GLY A 218 -28.95 8.38 -28.84
C GLY A 218 -29.28 9.51 -29.79
#